data_AF-A0A919FC20-F1
#
_entry.id   AF-A0A919FC20-F1
#
_cell.length_a   1.000
_cell.length_b   1.000
_cell.length_c   1.000
_cell.angle_alpha   90.00
_cell.angle_beta   90.00
_cell.angle_gamma   90.00
#
_symmetry.space_group_name_H-M   'P 1'
#
loop_
_entity.id
_entity.type
_entity.pdbx_description
1 polymer ?
#
loop_
_entity_poly.entity_id
_entity_poly.type
_entity_poly.pdbx_seq_one_letter_code
_entity_poly.pdbx_strand_id
1 'polypeptide(L)'
;MSKPLYKVTFLNHGKVYELYARHVGSSHLWGFNEIGELVFDVHDGLVVDPTEERLREEFGNTKTLHLPMQSIVRIEEVEKKGQSAIRDAATGEKVVTPFPIPAKPR
;
A
#
# COMPACT_ATOMS: atom_id res chain seq x y z
N MET A 1 12.85 14.99 16.18
CA MET A 1 11.50 14.38 16.15
C MET A 1 11.46 13.39 15.00
N SER A 2 10.88 12.20 15.18
CA SER A 2 10.65 11.28 14.06
C SER A 2 9.62 11.87 13.12
N LYS A 3 9.84 11.78 11.80
CA LYS A 3 8.78 12.10 10.83
C LYS A 3 7.57 11.18 11.09
N PRO A 4 6.32 11.71 11.08
CA PRO A 4 5.13 10.88 11.27
C PRO A 4 5.08 9.78 10.21
N LEU A 5 4.40 8.67 10.54
CA LEU A 5 4.15 7.58 9.61
C LEU A 5 2.65 7.46 9.43
N TYR A 6 2.20 7.48 8.19
CA TYR A 6 0.80 7.35 7.85
C TYR A 6 0.56 6.01 7.19
N LYS A 7 -0.51 5.32 7.61
CA LYS A 7 -1.12 4.25 6.84
C LYS A 7 -2.29 4.85 6.05
N VAL A 8 -2.25 4.71 4.73
CA VAL A 8 -3.27 5.22 3.82
C VAL A 8 -3.96 4.03 3.16
N THR A 9 -5.26 3.91 3.43
CA THR A 9 -6.12 2.89 2.82
C THR A 9 -6.99 3.56 1.77
N PHE A 10 -6.92 3.10 0.51
CA PHE A 10 -7.68 3.70 -0.60
C PHE A 10 -8.13 2.68 -1.63
N LEU A 11 -9.19 3.01 -2.35
CA LEU A 11 -9.73 2.24 -3.46
C LEU A 11 -9.07 2.67 -4.78
N ASN A 12 -8.55 1.71 -5.53
CA ASN A 12 -8.04 1.91 -6.88
C ASN A 12 -8.36 0.71 -7.76
N HIS A 13 -8.96 0.93 -8.94
CA HIS A 13 -9.31 -0.13 -9.90
C HIS A 13 -9.96 -1.38 -9.29
N GLY A 14 -10.92 -1.20 -8.39
CA GLY A 14 -11.64 -2.32 -7.75
C GLY A 14 -10.85 -3.06 -6.66
N LYS A 15 -9.71 -2.53 -6.23
CA LYS A 15 -8.90 -3.06 -5.13
C LYS A 15 -8.71 -2.03 -4.04
N VAL A 16 -8.67 -2.48 -2.80
CA VAL A 16 -8.30 -1.68 -1.63
C VAL A 16 -6.82 -1.88 -1.35
N TYR A 17 -6.06 -0.79 -1.42
CA TYR A 17 -4.63 -0.74 -1.17
C TYR A 17 -4.36 -0.20 0.22
N GLU A 18 -3.37 -0.77 0.91
CA GLU A 18 -2.84 -0.26 2.18
C GLU A 18 -1.35 0.10 2.00
N LEU A 19 -1.08 1.40 1.88
CA LEU A 19 0.27 1.95 1.72
C LEU A 19 0.72 2.70 2.97
N TYR A 20 2.04 2.77 3.15
CA TYR A 20 2.66 3.58 4.19
C TYR A 20 3.40 4.77 3.56
N ALA A 21 3.30 5.94 4.19
CA ALA A 21 3.85 7.20 3.69
C ALA A 21 4.36 8.07 4.85
N ARG A 22 5.31 8.96 4.58
CA ARG A 22 5.78 9.97 5.56
C ARG A 22 5.16 11.34 5.36
N HIS A 23 4.45 11.54 4.25
CA HIS A 23 3.77 12.79 3.94
C HIS A 23 2.33 12.54 3.51
N VAL A 24 1.40 13.27 4.12
CA VAL A 24 -0.01 13.35 3.73
C VAL A 24 -0.42 14.81 3.84
N GLY A 25 -1.06 15.35 2.80
CA GLY A 25 -1.53 16.73 2.80
C GLY A 25 -2.61 16.99 1.75
N SER A 26 -3.15 18.20 1.78
CA SER A 26 -4.04 18.68 0.72
C SER A 26 -3.25 18.90 -0.56
N SER A 27 -3.73 18.35 -1.67
CA SER A 27 -3.10 18.56 -2.96
C SER A 27 -3.36 19.98 -3.49
N HIS A 28 -2.45 20.46 -4.33
CA HIS A 28 -2.69 21.63 -5.18
C HIS A 28 -3.78 21.38 -6.25
N LEU A 29 -4.07 20.09 -6.51
CA LEU A 29 -5.18 19.66 -7.36
C LEU A 29 -6.47 19.60 -6.53
N TRP A 30 -7.46 20.39 -6.91
CA TRP A 30 -8.73 20.46 -6.19
C TRP A 30 -9.44 19.10 -6.16
N GLY A 31 -9.86 18.67 -4.97
CA GLY A 31 -10.51 17.38 -4.74
C GLY A 31 -9.55 16.20 -4.53
N PHE A 32 -8.24 16.44 -4.39
CA PHE A 32 -7.23 15.41 -4.17
C PHE A 32 -6.44 15.65 -2.88
N ASN A 33 -5.94 14.56 -2.30
CA ASN A 33 -4.89 14.59 -1.29
C ASN A 33 -3.57 14.13 -1.91
N GLU A 34 -2.47 14.72 -1.47
CA GLU A 34 -1.13 14.29 -1.83
C GLU A 34 -0.57 13.33 -0.78
N ILE A 35 -0.13 12.17 -1.23
CA ILE A 35 0.55 11.16 -0.42
C ILE A 35 1.96 11.02 -0.96
N GLY A 36 2.97 11.27 -0.13
CA GLY A 36 4.36 11.34 -0.55
C GLY A 36 5.28 10.58 0.38
N GLU A 37 6.53 10.40 -0.05
CA GLU A 37 7.54 9.67 0.72
C GLU A 37 7.05 8.26 1.08
N LEU A 38 6.63 7.49 0.08
CA LEU A 38 6.13 6.12 0.24
C LEU A 38 7.20 5.20 0.86
N VAL A 39 6.76 4.33 1.77
CA VAL A 39 7.63 3.46 2.56
C VAL A 39 7.35 1.99 2.22
N PHE A 40 8.23 1.39 1.43
CA PHE A 40 8.23 -0.04 1.10
C PHE A 40 9.20 -0.78 2.02
N ASP A 41 8.84 -1.98 2.45
CA ASP A 41 9.74 -2.82 3.25
C ASP A 41 10.39 -3.85 2.32
N VAL A 42 11.61 -3.53 1.88
CA VAL A 42 12.43 -4.46 1.10
C VAL A 42 13.63 -4.80 1.95
N HIS A 43 13.44 -5.73 2.87
CA HIS A 43 14.59 -6.31 3.55
C HIS A 43 15.43 -7.04 2.49
N ASP A 44 16.74 -6.83 2.51
CA ASP A 44 17.75 -7.47 1.64
C ASP A 44 17.95 -8.98 1.99
N GLY A 45 16.93 -9.59 2.58
CA GLY A 45 16.88 -10.97 3.03
C GLY A 45 16.12 -11.87 2.06
N LEU A 46 16.36 -13.18 2.16
CA LEU A 46 15.94 -14.21 1.21
C LEU A 46 14.42 -14.37 0.98
N VAL A 47 13.56 -13.64 1.72
CA VAL A 47 12.09 -13.75 1.62
C VAL A 47 11.45 -12.35 1.60
N VAL A 48 11.04 -11.92 0.41
CA VAL A 48 10.27 -10.68 0.19
C VAL A 48 8.78 -11.01 0.19
N ASP A 49 7.95 -10.21 0.88
CA ASP A 49 6.49 -10.35 0.80
C ASP A 49 6.02 -10.00 -0.63
N PRO A 50 5.32 -10.90 -1.34
CA PRO A 50 4.87 -10.64 -2.71
C PRO A 50 3.94 -9.44 -2.84
N THR A 51 3.27 -9.04 -1.74
CA THR A 51 2.44 -7.85 -1.68
C THR A 51 3.30 -6.59 -1.71
N GLU A 52 4.38 -6.54 -0.93
CA GLU A 52 5.30 -5.39 -0.91
C GLU A 52 5.97 -5.22 -2.28
N GLU A 53 6.38 -6.32 -2.93
CA GLU A 53 6.99 -6.24 -4.25
C GLU A 53 6.00 -5.71 -5.30
N ARG A 54 4.74 -6.17 -5.30
CA ARG A 54 3.70 -5.62 -6.18
C ARG A 54 3.43 -4.13 -5.94
N LEU A 55 3.36 -3.71 -4.68
CA LEU A 55 3.16 -2.31 -4.33
C LEU A 55 4.34 -1.46 -4.80
N ARG A 56 5.56 -1.99 -4.72
CA ARG A 56 6.77 -1.33 -5.23
C ARG A 56 6.82 -1.31 -6.75
N GLU A 57 6.44 -2.38 -7.44
CA GLU A 57 6.32 -2.40 -8.90
C GLU A 57 5.32 -1.34 -9.38
N GLU A 58 4.18 -1.20 -8.69
CA GLU A 58 3.12 -0.26 -9.05
C GLU A 58 3.45 1.20 -8.67
N PHE A 59 4.03 1.44 -7.48
CA PHE A 59 4.18 2.78 -6.92
C PHE A 59 5.62 3.20 -6.60
N GLY A 60 6.62 2.34 -6.79
CA GLY A 60 8.01 2.58 -6.38
C GLY A 60 8.70 3.72 -7.14
N ASN A 61 8.24 4.04 -8.35
CA ASN A 61 8.72 5.19 -9.13
C ASN A 61 7.85 6.44 -8.97
N THR A 62 6.85 6.41 -8.08
CA THR A 62 5.92 7.51 -7.85
C THR A 62 6.44 8.40 -6.73
N LYS A 63 6.73 9.67 -7.06
CA LYS A 63 7.17 10.67 -6.07
C LYS A 63 6.04 11.10 -5.13
N THR A 64 4.87 11.38 -5.71
CA THR A 64 3.68 11.86 -5.02
C THR A 64 2.46 11.23 -5.68
N LEU A 65 1.63 10.60 -4.88
CA LEU A 65 0.36 10.04 -5.30
C LEU A 65 -0.75 11.07 -5.00
N HIS A 66 -1.43 11.55 -6.03
CA HIS A 66 -2.60 12.39 -5.87
C HIS A 66 -3.84 11.50 -5.86
N LEU A 67 -4.39 11.27 -4.67
CA LEU A 67 -5.58 10.45 -4.48
C LEU A 67 -6.84 11.31 -4.41
N PRO A 68 -7.88 11.03 -5.21
CA PRO A 68 -9.17 11.69 -5.05
C PRO A 68 -9.70 11.50 -3.63
N MET A 69 -10.27 12.53 -3.02
CA MET A 69 -10.77 12.48 -1.64
C MET A 69 -11.73 11.31 -1.41
N GLN A 70 -12.64 11.05 -2.36
CA GLN A 70 -13.62 9.97 -2.28
C GLN A 70 -13.04 8.56 -2.42
N SER A 71 -11.80 8.43 -2.92
CA SER A 71 -11.13 7.13 -3.06
C SER A 71 -10.49 6.69 -1.74
N ILE A 72 -10.23 7.62 -0.84
CA ILE A 72 -9.58 7.34 0.44
C ILE A 72 -10.61 6.75 1.39
N VAL A 73 -10.31 5.55 1.88
CA VAL A 73 -11.10 4.85 2.89
C VAL A 73 -10.71 5.34 4.28
N ARG A 74 -9.41 5.44 4.56
CA ARG A 74 -8.89 5.86 5.87
C ARG A 74 -7.46 6.36 5.79
N ILE A 75 -7.12 7.30 6.67
CA ILE A 75 -5.75 7.74 6.95
C ILE A 75 -5.51 7.60 8.45
N GLU A 76 -4.46 6.90 8.83
CA GLU A 76 -4.08 6.67 10.23
C GLU A 76 -2.65 7.16 10.43
N GLU A 77 -2.41 8.03 11.41
CA GLU A 77 -1.05 8.27 11.91
C GLU A 77 -0.70 7.13 12.87
N VAL A 78 0.38 6.40 12.59
CA VAL A 78 0.75 5.17 13.32
C VAL A 78 2.18 5.26 13.82
N GLU A 79 2.48 4.61 14.94
CA GLU A 79 3.84 4.58 15.48
C GLU A 79 4.78 3.65 14.70
N LYS A 80 4.25 2.56 14.14
CA LYS A 80 5.02 1.49 13.49
C LYS A 80 4.35 1.01 12.20
N LYS A 81 5.17 0.62 11.22
CA LYS A 81 4.71 -0.03 9.99
C LYS A 81 4.20 -1.44 10.33
N GLY A 82 3.01 -1.77 9.83
CA GLY A 82 2.47 -3.14 9.81
C GLY A 82 2.61 -3.75 8.42
N GLN A 83 2.06 -4.96 8.23
CA GLN A 83 2.03 -5.57 6.89
C GLN A 83 1.13 -4.76 5.95
N SER A 84 1.65 -4.42 4.78
CA SER A 84 0.82 -3.89 3.70
C SER A 84 -0.10 -4.97 3.12
N ALA A 85 -1.19 -4.52 2.52
CA ALA A 85 -2.21 -5.39 1.95
C ALA A 85 -2.78 -4.82 0.65
N ILE A 86 -3.14 -5.73 -0.25
CA ILE A 86 -4.02 -5.46 -1.40
C ILE A 86 -5.21 -6.39 -1.23
N ARG A 87 -6.43 -5.85 -1.27
CA ARG A 87 -7.68 -6.61 -1.14
C ARG A 87 -8.57 -6.35 -2.34
N ASP A 88 -9.35 -7.34 -2.75
CA ASP A 88 -10.44 -7.10 -3.69
C ASP A 88 -11.53 -6.27 -3.01
N ALA A 89 -12.04 -5.23 -3.67
CA ALA A 89 -12.97 -4.30 -3.05
C ALA A 89 -14.39 -4.86 -2.92
N ALA A 90 -14.77 -5.84 -3.74
CA ALA A 90 -16.11 -6.42 -3.72
C ALA A 90 -16.22 -7.55 -2.69
N THR A 91 -15.18 -8.37 -2.57
CA THR A 91 -15.15 -9.56 -1.72
C THR A 91 -14.38 -9.36 -0.41
N GLY A 92 -13.49 -8.36 -0.34
CA GLY A 92 -12.61 -8.11 0.81
C GLY A 92 -11.46 -9.11 0.95
N GLU A 93 -11.37 -10.09 0.04
CA GLU A 93 -10.35 -11.13 0.05
C GLU A 93 -8.96 -10.53 -0.23
N LYS A 94 -7.95 -10.99 0.50
CA LYS A 94 -6.57 -10.55 0.28
C LYS A 94 -6.10 -11.09 -1.07
N VAL A 95 -5.63 -10.21 -1.94
CA VAL A 95 -5.07 -10.57 -3.26
C VAL A 95 -3.66 -11.12 -3.06
N VAL A 96 -3.55 -12.27 -2.40
CA VAL A 96 -2.32 -13.06 -2.32
C VAL A 96 -2.41 -14.13 -3.37
N THR A 97 -1.43 -14.22 -4.26
CA THR A 97 -1.29 -15.44 -5.09
C THR A 97 -1.04 -16.61 -4.15
N PRO A 98 -1.82 -17.71 -4.23
CA PRO A 98 -1.53 -18.90 -3.44
C PRO A 98 -0.11 -19.36 -3.74
N PHE A 99 0.68 -19.60 -2.70
CA PHE A 99 1.98 -20.24 -2.83
C PHE A 99 1.81 -21.55 -3.61
N PRO A 100 2.64 -21.85 -4.64
CA PRO A 100 2.60 -23.14 -5.30
C PRO A 100 2.97 -24.21 -4.27
N ILE A 101 1.98 -24.97 -3.81
CA ILE A 101 2.20 -26.13 -2.96
C ILE A 101 2.84 -27.19 -3.85
N PRO A 102 4.06 -27.69 -3.55
CA PRO A 102 4.67 -28.76 -4.31
C PRO A 102 3.70 -29.95 -4.34
N ALA A 103 3.36 -30.43 -5.54
CA ALA A 103 2.51 -31.59 -5.69
C ALA A 103 3.10 -32.76 -4.88
N LYS A 104 2.31 -33.32 -3.98
CA LYS A 104 2.71 -34.46 -3.14
C LYS A 104 3.14 -35.60 -4.08
N PRO A 105 4.37 -36.15 -3.96
CA PRO A 105 4.78 -37.28 -4.79
C PRO A 105 3.85 -38.47 -4.47
N ARG A 106 3.39 -39.13 -5.53
CA ARG A 106 2.52 -40.32 -5.48
C ARG A 106 3.23 -41.52 -4.86
#